data_AF-A0A9D7PD81-F1
#
_entry.id   AF-A0A9D7PD81-F1
#
_cell.length_a   1.000
_cell.length_b   1.000
_cell.length_c   1.000
_cell.angle_alpha   90.00
_cell.angle_beta   90.00
_cell.angle_gamma   90.00
#
_symmetry.space_group_name_H-M   'P 1'
#
loop_
_entity.id
_entity.type
_entity.pdbx_description
1 polymer ?
#
loop_
_entity_poly.entity_id
_entity_poly.type
_entity_poly.pdbx_seq_one_letter_code
_entity_poly.pdbx_strand_id
1 'polypeptide(L)'
;MAVWQATPRNALREGLPRFIATTETAKHRVFQFLSSDIAPDHMIVAIGSGDAFHLGVLSSRVHVTWALRAGGWLGVGNDPRYSKSRCFDPFPFPDPDERLKAEIADIAEQLDAHRKRIQAEHPDITLTEMYNVLEKLRAGAGSGGAGATATGPLLPCGRRCPKGG
;
A
#
# COMPACT_ATOMS: atom_id res chain seq x y z
N MET A 1 -1.46 -19.63 20.81
CA MET A 1 -0.34 -19.21 19.96
C MET A 1 -0.43 -19.97 18.65
N ALA A 2 -1.22 -19.48 17.70
CA ALA A 2 -1.38 -20.13 16.40
C ALA A 2 -0.11 -19.90 15.58
N VAL A 3 0.53 -21.01 15.21
CA VAL A 3 1.76 -21.05 14.43
C VAL A 3 1.47 -20.46 13.05
N TRP A 4 1.91 -19.21 12.87
CA TRP A 4 1.85 -18.44 11.63
C TRP A 4 2.90 -18.94 10.61
N GLN A 5 2.97 -20.26 10.38
CA GLN A 5 3.92 -20.90 9.47
C GLN A 5 3.22 -21.64 8.31
N ALA A 6 2.06 -21.16 7.87
CA ALA A 6 1.42 -21.76 6.72
C ALA A 6 2.15 -21.33 5.44
N THR A 7 2.98 -22.21 4.90
CA THR A 7 3.34 -22.25 3.47
C THR A 7 2.02 -22.15 2.68
N PRO A 8 1.91 -21.36 1.59
CA PRO A 8 0.64 -21.09 0.92
C PRO A 8 -0.15 -22.34 0.54
N ARG A 9 0.55 -23.45 0.27
CA ARG A 9 -0.03 -24.76 -0.04
C ARG A 9 -0.87 -25.35 1.11
N ASN A 10 -0.57 -25.05 2.38
CA ASN A 10 -1.32 -25.56 3.53
C ASN A 10 -2.51 -24.67 3.89
N ALA A 11 -2.36 -23.35 3.86
CA ALA A 11 -3.47 -22.44 4.17
C ALA A 11 -4.59 -22.47 3.11
N LEU A 12 -4.24 -22.64 1.83
CA LEU A 12 -5.22 -22.83 0.75
C LEU A 12 -5.94 -24.18 0.84
N ARG A 13 -5.32 -25.19 1.45
CA ARG A 13 -5.96 -26.49 1.75
C ARG A 13 -6.96 -26.41 2.89
N GLU A 14 -6.87 -25.39 3.75
CA GLU A 14 -7.79 -25.16 4.87
C GLU A 14 -9.08 -24.44 4.46
N GLY A 15 -9.31 -24.23 3.16
CA GLY A 15 -10.57 -23.65 2.65
C GLY A 15 -10.67 -22.13 2.80
N LEU A 16 -9.55 -21.42 2.91
CA LEU A 16 -9.53 -19.97 2.90
C LEU A 16 -10.07 -19.44 1.55
N PRO A 17 -11.09 -18.57 1.53
CA PRO A 17 -11.68 -18.06 0.28
C PRO A 17 -10.76 -17.08 -0.45
N ARG A 18 -9.79 -16.50 0.26
CA ARG A 18 -8.82 -15.54 -0.26
C ARG A 18 -7.52 -15.60 0.52
N PHE A 19 -6.44 -15.17 -0.12
CA PHE A 19 -5.11 -15.10 0.46
C PHE A 19 -4.40 -13.81 0.03
N ILE A 20 -3.36 -13.41 0.77
CA ILE A 20 -2.56 -12.23 0.44
C ILE A 20 -1.42 -12.66 -0.49
N ALA A 21 -1.17 -11.89 -1.55
CA ALA A 21 -0.08 -12.15 -2.48
C ALA A 21 0.80 -10.91 -2.70
N THR A 22 2.09 -11.14 -2.95
CA THR A 22 3.05 -10.16 -3.46
C THR A 22 3.97 -10.84 -4.47
N THR A 23 4.49 -10.10 -5.45
CA THR A 23 5.57 -10.60 -6.30
C THR A 23 6.90 -10.61 -5.54
N GLU A 24 7.79 -11.54 -5.88
CA GLU A 24 9.14 -11.59 -5.34
C GLU A 24 9.93 -10.34 -5.75
N THR A 25 9.95 -10.02 -7.03
CA THR A 25 10.70 -8.89 -7.60
C THR A 25 9.74 -7.79 -8.04
N ALA A 26 9.86 -6.60 -7.46
CA ALA A 26 9.10 -5.41 -7.89
C ALA A 26 9.78 -4.13 -7.41
N LYS A 27 9.80 -3.10 -8.27
CA LYS A 27 10.22 -1.74 -7.90
C LYS A 27 9.33 -1.16 -6.79
N HIS A 28 8.02 -1.30 -6.94
CA HIS A 28 7.01 -0.90 -5.96
C HIS A 28 6.41 -2.13 -5.30
N ARG A 29 6.56 -2.24 -3.98
CA ARG A 29 6.05 -3.39 -3.24
C ARG A 29 4.57 -3.23 -2.94
N VAL A 30 3.77 -4.19 -3.42
CA VAL A 30 2.32 -4.20 -3.27
C VAL A 30 1.89 -5.55 -2.72
N PHE A 31 1.01 -5.51 -1.72
CA PHE A 31 0.29 -6.67 -1.20
C PHE A 31 -1.18 -6.52 -1.56
N GLN A 32 -1.82 -7.60 -2.00
CA GLN A 32 -3.24 -7.59 -2.38
C GLN A 32 -3.90 -8.92 -2.06
N PHE A 33 -5.23 -8.91 -1.91
CA PHE A 33 -6.00 -10.14 -1.81
C PHE A 33 -6.27 -10.77 -3.18
N LEU A 34 -6.00 -12.07 -3.30
CA LEU A 34 -6.37 -12.93 -4.44
C LEU A 34 -7.38 -14.00 -4.01
N SER A 35 -8.26 -14.40 -4.93
CA SER A 35 -9.17 -15.55 -4.74
C SER A 35 -8.35 -16.84 -4.62
N SER A 36 -8.81 -17.77 -3.78
CA SER A 36 -8.26 -19.13 -3.70
C SER A 36 -8.31 -19.91 -5.02
N ASP A 37 -9.13 -19.48 -5.97
CA ASP A 37 -9.21 -20.07 -7.31
C ASP A 37 -7.98 -19.74 -8.18
N ILE A 38 -7.18 -18.75 -7.77
CA ILE A 38 -5.99 -18.30 -8.49
C ILE A 38 -4.77 -19.06 -7.96
N ALA A 39 -4.13 -19.86 -8.82
CA ALA A 39 -2.88 -20.54 -8.52
C ALA A 39 -1.69 -19.57 -8.69
N PRO A 40 -0.95 -19.23 -7.61
CA PRO A 40 0.23 -18.39 -7.73
C PRO A 40 1.39 -19.14 -8.41
N ASP A 41 2.10 -18.45 -9.31
CA ASP A 41 3.32 -18.95 -9.95
C ASP A 41 4.56 -18.80 -9.03
N HIS A 42 5.69 -19.39 -9.41
CA HIS A 42 6.93 -19.45 -8.65
C HIS A 42 7.52 -18.09 -8.23
N MET A 43 7.17 -17.00 -8.93
CA MET A 43 7.60 -15.64 -8.59
C MET A 43 6.59 -14.86 -7.73
N ILE A 44 5.54 -15.53 -7.24
CA ILE A 44 4.53 -14.95 -6.36
C ILE A 44 4.64 -15.57 -4.98
N VAL A 45 4.87 -14.72 -3.98
CA VAL A 45 4.82 -15.10 -2.58
C VAL A 45 3.37 -15.01 -2.11
N ALA A 46 2.77 -16.17 -1.88
CA ALA A 46 1.43 -16.29 -1.31
C ALA A 46 1.51 -16.46 0.22
N ILE A 47 0.75 -15.64 0.92
CA ILE A 47 0.64 -15.56 2.38
C ILE A 47 -0.75 -16.07 2.75
N GLY A 48 -0.79 -17.14 3.52
CA GLY A 48 -2.00 -17.87 3.89
C GLY A 48 -2.85 -17.17 4.95
N SER A 49 -3.33 -15.96 4.67
CA SER A 49 -4.20 -15.19 5.57
C SER A 49 -5.31 -14.52 4.77
N GLY A 50 -6.55 -14.71 5.21
CA GLY A 50 -7.74 -13.97 4.75
C GLY A 50 -8.06 -12.72 5.59
N ASP A 51 -7.28 -12.47 6.65
CA ASP A 51 -7.45 -11.35 7.58
C ASP A 51 -6.83 -10.06 7.04
N ALA A 52 -7.65 -8.99 7.00
CA ALA A 52 -7.26 -7.68 6.51
C ALA A 52 -6.30 -6.94 7.45
N PHE A 53 -6.26 -7.28 8.74
CA PHE A 53 -5.23 -6.75 9.65
C PHE A 53 -3.83 -7.10 9.14
N HIS A 54 -3.59 -8.36 8.75
CA HIS A 54 -2.31 -8.77 8.18
C HIS A 54 -2.01 -8.04 6.87
N LEU A 55 -3.01 -7.80 6.01
CA LEU A 55 -2.84 -7.01 4.81
C LEU A 55 -2.39 -5.57 5.14
N GLY A 56 -3.00 -4.96 6.16
CA GLY A 56 -2.68 -3.61 6.61
C GLY A 56 -1.25 -3.50 7.15
N VAL A 57 -0.83 -4.44 8.00
CA VAL A 57 0.54 -4.51 8.52
C VAL A 57 1.55 -4.67 7.38
N LEU A 58 1.31 -5.59 6.45
CA LEU A 58 2.20 -5.84 5.31
C LEU A 58 2.25 -4.65 4.34
N SER A 59 1.12 -3.96 4.13
CA SER A 59 1.04 -2.76 3.28
C SER A 59 1.60 -1.50 3.94
N SER A 60 1.95 -1.55 5.23
CA SER A 60 2.46 -0.39 5.98
C SER A 60 3.84 0.03 5.51
N ARG A 61 4.17 1.32 5.71
CA ARG A 61 5.52 1.85 5.44
C ARG A 61 6.59 1.15 6.29
N VAL A 62 6.23 0.69 7.49
CA VAL A 62 7.15 -0.02 8.40
C VAL A 62 7.59 -1.33 7.77
N HIS A 63 6.63 -2.17 7.35
CA HIS A 63 6.94 -3.45 6.71
C HIS A 63 7.64 -3.28 5.37
N VAL A 64 7.22 -2.31 4.54
CA VAL A 64 7.90 -2.04 3.27
C VAL A 64 9.35 -1.63 3.50
N THR A 65 9.63 -0.76 4.47
CA THR A 65 11.00 -0.34 4.82
C THR A 65 11.83 -1.50 5.35
N TRP A 66 11.24 -2.35 6.21
CA TRP A 66 11.87 -3.58 6.69
C TRP A 66 12.22 -4.52 5.54
N ALA A 67 11.26 -4.80 4.66
CA ALA A 67 11.43 -5.69 3.52
C ALA A 67 12.53 -5.21 2.56
N LEU A 68 12.64 -3.89 2.34
CA LEU A 68 13.71 -3.30 1.53
C LEU A 68 15.10 -3.43 2.18
N ARG A 69 15.18 -3.43 3.52
CA ARG A 69 16.43 -3.57 4.27
C ARG A 69 16.85 -5.03 4.42
N ALA A 70 15.91 -5.90 4.77
CA ALA A 70 16.16 -7.32 5.03
C ALA A 70 16.23 -8.17 3.76
N GLY A 71 15.56 -7.72 2.68
CA GLY A 71 15.52 -8.38 1.39
C GLY A 71 16.87 -8.45 0.66
N GLY A 72 16.88 -9.20 -0.44
CA GLY A 72 18.04 -9.30 -1.33
C GLY A 72 17.92 -8.31 -2.49
N TRP A 73 19.05 -8.02 -3.13
CA TRP A 73 19.11 -7.27 -4.38
C TRP A 73 19.50 -8.24 -5.49
N LEU A 74 18.80 -8.21 -6.64
CA LEU A 74 19.14 -9.07 -7.77
C LEU A 74 20.02 -8.27 -8.76
N GLY A 75 21.35 -8.38 -8.64
CA GLY A 75 22.32 -7.87 -9.64
C GLY A 75 22.59 -6.36 -9.61
N VAL A 76 22.93 -5.80 -10.79
CA VAL A 76 23.26 -4.37 -11.04
C VAL A 76 22.00 -3.49 -11.12
N GLY A 77 20.80 -4.10 -11.14
CA GLY A 77 19.51 -3.43 -11.15
C GLY A 77 18.96 -3.20 -9.73
N ASN A 78 18.36 -2.03 -9.52
CA ASN A 78 17.75 -1.59 -8.26
C ASN A 78 16.43 -2.33 -7.92
N ASP A 79 16.34 -3.64 -8.19
CA ASP A 79 15.13 -4.42 -8.06
C ASP A 79 15.14 -5.23 -6.74
N PRO A 80 14.39 -4.81 -5.71
CA PRO A 80 14.38 -5.48 -4.42
C PRO A 80 13.61 -6.80 -4.51
N ARG A 81 14.24 -7.87 -4.03
CA ARG A 81 13.64 -9.21 -3.96
C ARG A 81 13.12 -9.52 -2.56
N TYR A 82 11.85 -9.89 -2.49
CA TYR A 82 11.19 -10.37 -1.27
C TYR A 82 11.34 -11.87 -1.16
N SER A 83 11.93 -12.31 -0.05
CA SER A 83 11.99 -13.73 0.29
C SER A 83 11.32 -13.93 1.64
N LYS A 84 10.46 -14.95 1.73
CA LYS A 84 9.71 -15.27 2.96
C LYS A 84 10.66 -15.38 4.17
N SER A 85 11.74 -16.15 4.03
CA SER A 85 12.70 -16.42 5.11
C SER A 85 13.44 -15.20 5.64
N ARG A 86 13.60 -14.15 4.84
CA ARG A 86 14.36 -12.95 5.24
C ARG A 86 13.48 -11.74 5.53
N CYS A 87 12.33 -11.62 4.88
CA CYS A 87 11.48 -10.44 5.00
C CYS A 87 10.24 -10.69 5.87
N PHE A 88 9.67 -11.90 5.83
CA PHE A 88 8.42 -12.22 6.50
C PHE A 88 8.67 -12.92 7.83
N ASP A 89 9.41 -14.03 7.82
CA ASP A 89 9.66 -14.85 9.01
C ASP A 89 10.32 -14.09 10.18
N PRO A 90 11.28 -13.16 9.95
CA PRO A 90 11.90 -12.41 11.04
C PRO A 90 11.20 -11.07 11.37
N PHE A 91 10.11 -10.71 10.67
CA PHE A 91 9.43 -9.44 10.91
C PHE A 91 8.70 -9.48 12.27
N PRO A 92 8.92 -8.49 13.16
CA PRO A 92 8.22 -8.43 14.43
C PRO A 92 6.79 -7.93 14.21
N PHE A 93 5.86 -8.87 14.03
CA PHE A 93 4.44 -8.53 13.86
C PHE A 93 3.88 -7.83 15.10
N PRO A 94 3.18 -6.69 14.93
CA PRO A 94 2.57 -5.99 16.05
C PRO A 94 1.37 -6.78 16.59
N ASP A 95 1.17 -6.72 17.90
CA ASP A 95 -0.04 -7.24 18.58
C ASP A 95 -0.76 -6.08 19.31
N PRO A 96 -1.47 -5.21 18.57
CA PRO A 96 -2.20 -4.10 19.16
C PRO A 96 -3.52 -4.55 19.79
N ASP A 97 -4.21 -3.64 20.48
CA ASP A 97 -5.56 -3.91 20.99
C ASP A 97 -6.57 -4.18 19.84
N GLU A 98 -7.67 -4.85 20.18
CA GLU A 98 -8.67 -5.28 19.19
C GLU A 98 -9.34 -4.13 18.43
N ARG A 99 -9.47 -2.95 19.06
CA ARG A 99 -10.01 -1.77 18.39
C ARG A 99 -9.06 -1.30 17.29
N LEU A 100 -7.77 -1.20 17.59
CA LEU A 100 -6.76 -0.79 16.62
C LEU A 100 -6.56 -1.86 15.53
N LYS A 101 -6.67 -3.16 15.86
CA LYS A 101 -6.70 -4.23 14.85
C LYS A 101 -7.85 -4.03 13.86
N ALA A 102 -9.06 -3.76 14.36
CA ALA A 102 -10.24 -3.52 13.53
C ALA A 102 -10.10 -2.27 12.65
N GLU A 103 -9.55 -1.17 13.20
CA GLU A 103 -9.28 0.06 12.43
C GLU A 103 -8.28 -0.19 11.29
N ILE A 104 -7.19 -0.91 11.56
CA ILE A 104 -6.20 -1.27 10.54
C ILE A 104 -6.81 -2.17 9.47
N ALA A 105 -7.63 -3.14 9.88
CA ALA A 105 -8.31 -4.06 8.97
C ALA A 105 -9.26 -3.32 8.02
N ASP A 106 -10.07 -2.38 8.52
CA ASP A 106 -10.99 -1.57 7.72
C ASP A 106 -10.23 -0.73 6.67
N ILE A 107 -9.15 -0.05 7.08
CA ILE A 107 -8.31 0.73 6.16
C ILE A 107 -7.68 -0.19 5.09
N ALA A 108 -7.27 -1.39 5.47
CA ALA A 108 -6.67 -2.35 4.55
C ALA A 108 -7.67 -2.87 3.50
N GLU A 109 -8.91 -3.14 3.89
CA GLU A 109 -10.00 -3.50 2.95
C GLU A 109 -10.28 -2.34 1.99
N GLN A 110 -10.40 -1.11 2.50
CA GLN A 110 -10.62 0.07 1.66
C GLN A 110 -9.47 0.26 0.66
N LEU A 111 -8.23 0.01 1.08
CA LEU A 111 -7.04 0.11 0.22
C LEU A 111 -7.06 -0.95 -0.90
N ASP A 112 -7.37 -2.21 -0.57
CA ASP A 112 -7.47 -3.28 -1.57
C ASP A 112 -8.61 -3.02 -2.56
N ALA A 113 -9.79 -2.62 -2.06
CA ALA A 113 -10.95 -2.26 -2.87
C ALA A 113 -10.65 -1.06 -3.78
N HIS A 114 -9.95 -0.03 -3.27
CA HIS A 114 -9.54 1.12 -4.08
C HIS A 114 -8.61 0.71 -5.23
N ARG A 115 -7.57 -0.09 -4.96
CA ARG A 115 -6.66 -0.57 -6.00
C ARG A 115 -7.37 -1.39 -7.07
N LYS A 116 -8.31 -2.25 -6.67
CA LYS A 116 -9.11 -3.07 -7.61
C LYS A 116 -10.02 -2.21 -8.47
N ARG A 117 -10.68 -1.21 -7.87
CA ARG A 117 -11.53 -0.26 -8.60
C ARG A 117 -10.72 0.53 -9.64
N ILE A 118 -9.58 1.09 -9.27
CA ILE A 118 -8.72 1.85 -10.18
C ILE A 118 -8.20 0.98 -11.34
N GLN A 119 -7.80 -0.26 -11.07
CA GLN A 119 -7.39 -1.20 -12.13
C GLN A 119 -8.55 -1.57 -13.07
N ALA A 120 -9.78 -1.68 -12.57
CA ALA A 120 -10.95 -1.94 -13.40
C ALA A 120 -11.35 -0.72 -14.26
N GLU A 121 -11.18 0.50 -13.74
CA GLU A 121 -11.44 1.76 -14.45
C GLU A 121 -10.36 2.09 -15.50
N HIS A 122 -9.13 1.62 -15.28
CA HIS A 122 -7.98 1.88 -16.14
C HIS A 122 -7.22 0.60 -16.48
N PRO A 123 -7.78 -0.27 -17.36
CA PRO A 123 -7.17 -1.56 -17.70
C PRO A 123 -5.80 -1.45 -18.38
N ASP A 124 -5.50 -0.29 -18.97
CA ASP A 124 -4.24 -0.02 -19.66
C ASP A 124 -3.12 0.42 -18.71
N ILE A 125 -3.44 0.72 -17.44
CA ILE A 125 -2.47 1.17 -16.44
C ILE A 125 -2.02 -0.01 -15.59
N THR A 126 -0.71 -0.28 -15.61
CA THR A 126 -0.10 -1.28 -14.76
C THR A 126 -0.04 -0.81 -13.30
N LEU A 127 0.02 -1.75 -12.34
CA LEU A 127 0.26 -1.42 -10.93
C LEU A 127 1.52 -0.53 -10.75
N THR A 128 2.58 -0.77 -11.52
CA THR A 128 3.78 0.06 -11.48
C THR A 128 3.51 1.51 -11.87
N GLU A 129 2.73 1.75 -12.93
CA GLU A 129 2.37 3.09 -13.38
C GLU A 129 1.46 3.81 -12.39
N MET A 130 0.48 3.11 -11.82
CA MET A 130 -0.37 3.64 -10.74
C MET A 130 0.48 4.14 -9.56
N TYR A 131 1.51 3.40 -9.17
CA TYR A 131 2.40 3.81 -8.10
C TYR A 131 3.39 4.92 -8.49
N ASN A 132 3.86 4.95 -9.74
CA ASN A 132 4.65 6.08 -10.23
C ASN A 132 3.82 7.38 -10.21
N VAL A 133 2.52 7.32 -10.52
CA VAL A 133 1.61 8.48 -10.38
C VAL A 133 1.47 8.88 -8.92
N LEU A 134 1.29 7.92 -8.01
CA LEU A 134 1.21 8.19 -6.57
C LEU A 134 2.48 8.87 -6.03
N GLU A 135 3.67 8.44 -6.47
CA GLU A 135 4.93 9.09 -6.10
C GLU A 135 5.00 10.53 -6.58
N LYS A 136 4.60 10.80 -7.83
CA LYS A 136 4.53 12.17 -8.38
C LYS A 136 3.59 13.06 -7.57
N LEU A 137 2.41 12.56 -7.21
CA LEU A 137 1.44 13.30 -6.39
C LEU A 137 2.00 13.61 -5.00
N ARG A 138 2.68 12.65 -4.37
CA ARG A 138 3.33 12.86 -3.05
C ARG A 138 4.50 13.85 -3.13
N ALA A 139 5.30 13.79 -4.19
CA ALA A 139 6.39 14.74 -4.42
C ALA A 139 5.86 16.16 -4.65
N GLY A 140 4.76 16.32 -5.39
CA GLY A 140 4.08 17.60 -5.60
C GLY A 140 3.36 18.14 -4.37
N ALA A 141 2.83 17.26 -3.51
CA ALA A 141 2.28 17.65 -2.20
C ALA A 141 3.37 18.07 -1.20
N GLY A 142 4.63 17.66 -1.42
CA GLY A 142 5.80 18.05 -0.64
C GLY A 142 6.35 19.45 -0.93
N SER A 143 5.86 20.14 -1.97
CA SER A 143 6.27 21.51 -2.35
C SER A 143 5.19 22.56 -2.10
N GLY A 144 4.28 22.34 -1.16
CA GLY A 144 3.14 23.24 -0.85
C GLY A 144 3.04 23.64 0.62
N GLY A 145 4.16 23.87 1.31
CA GLY A 145 4.18 24.10 2.76
C GLY A 145 5.11 25.21 3.24
N ALA A 146 5.00 26.42 2.68
CA ALA A 146 5.37 27.67 3.35
C ALA A 146 4.79 28.88 2.58
N GLY A 147 3.94 29.67 3.24
CA GLY A 147 3.63 31.03 2.82
C GLY A 147 2.31 31.23 2.07
N ALA A 148 1.19 31.21 2.80
CA ALA A 148 0.08 32.10 2.49
C ALA A 148 -0.32 32.83 3.77
N THR A 149 0.59 33.70 4.24
CA THR A 149 0.21 34.83 5.08
C THR A 149 -0.81 35.65 4.32
N ALA A 150 -2.02 35.75 4.89
CA ALA A 150 -2.97 36.78 4.53
C ALA A 150 -2.34 38.15 4.81
N THR A 151 -1.65 38.72 3.84
CA THR A 151 -1.28 40.15 3.84
C THR A 151 -1.16 40.61 2.39
N GLY A 152 -2.31 40.81 1.75
CA GLY A 152 -2.41 41.65 0.56
C GLY A 152 -2.47 43.13 0.98
N PRO A 153 -1.71 44.03 0.35
CA PRO A 153 -1.60 45.43 0.77
C PRO A 153 -2.91 46.19 0.54
N LEU A 154 -3.28 46.99 1.56
CA LEU A 154 -4.28 48.04 1.46
C LEU A 154 -3.97 48.95 0.25
N LEU A 155 -4.80 48.88 -0.79
CA LEU A 155 -4.84 49.93 -1.80
C LEU A 155 -5.67 51.11 -1.29
N PRO A 156 -5.23 52.36 -1.56
CA PRO A 156 -5.83 53.55 -0.99
C PRO A 156 -7.16 53.89 -1.65
N CYS A 157 -8.03 54.45 -0.82
CA CYS A 157 -9.26 55.18 -1.14
C CYS A 157 -9.24 55.85 -2.54
N GLY A 158 -10.24 55.53 -3.36
CA GLY A 158 -10.64 56.42 -4.45
C GLY A 158 -11.28 55.75 -5.67
N ARG A 159 -12.60 55.55 -5.65
CA ARG A 159 -13.56 56.10 -6.64
C ARG A 159 -14.99 55.54 -6.44
N ARG A 160 -15.91 56.51 -6.36
CA ARG A 160 -17.38 56.53 -6.35
C ARG A 160 -18.15 55.30 -6.86
N CYS A 161 -19.14 54.91 -6.05
CA CYS A 161 -20.28 54.07 -6.39
C CYS A 161 -21.22 54.80 -7.39
N PRO A 162 -21.78 54.14 -8.43
CA PRO A 162 -22.71 54.78 -9.37
C PRO A 162 -24.12 54.91 -8.77
N LYS A 163 -24.81 56.01 -9.12
CA LYS A 163 -26.20 56.28 -8.74
C LYS A 163 -27.17 55.37 -9.49
N GLY A 164 -28.24 54.96 -8.81
CA GLY A 164 -29.47 54.49 -9.46
C GLY A 164 -30.57 54.17 -8.45
N GLY A 165 -31.70 54.90 -8.55
CA GLY A 165 -33.00 54.57 -7.95
C GLY A 165 -33.33 55.28 -6.66
#